data_AF-A0A2K9IUX7-F1
#
_entry.id   AF-A0A2K9IUX7-F1
#
_cell.length_a   1.000
_cell.length_b   1.000
_cell.length_c   1.000
_cell.angle_alpha   90.00
_cell.angle_beta   90.00
_cell.angle_gamma   90.00
#
_symmetry.space_group_name_H-M   'P 1'
#
loop_
_entity.id
_entity.type
_entity.pdbx_description
1 polymer ?
#
loop_
_entity_poly.entity_id
_entity_poly.type
_entity_poly.pdbx_seq_one_letter_code
_entity_poly.pdbx_strand_id
1 'polypeptide(L)' 'MERQKAVVKIINENIKEIVKLCKKYDREMPAEIKIVYDVKSNELTARYKYELVHTNDSNKTASSIARLWFEQIKKENN' A
#
# COMPACT_ATOMS: atom_id res chain seq x y z
N MET A 1 14.45 -15.72 5.93
CA MET A 1 13.20 -15.71 6.72
C MET A 1 13.14 -14.53 7.69
N GLU A 2 14.18 -14.29 8.50
CA GLU A 2 14.19 -13.22 9.52
C GLU A 2 13.96 -11.80 8.97
N ARG A 3 14.58 -11.45 7.85
CA ARG A 3 14.42 -10.11 7.25
C ARG A 3 13.00 -9.81 6.80
N GLN A 4 12.32 -10.78 6.16
CA GLN A 4 10.93 -10.61 5.72
C GLN A 4 9.99 -10.42 6.92
N LYS A 5 10.17 -11.20 7.99
CA LYS A 5 9.40 -11.04 9.23
C LYS A 5 9.63 -9.67 9.87
N ALA A 6 10.88 -9.19 9.90
CA ALA A 6 11.22 -7.87 10.42
C ALA A 6 10.52 -6.76 9.63
N VAL A 7 10.56 -6.83 8.29
CA VAL A 7 9.88 -5.86 7.41
C VAL A 7 8.37 -5.85 7.67
N VAL A 8 7.74 -7.02 7.75
CA VAL A 8 6.29 -7.12 8.06
C VAL A 8 5.97 -6.50 9.42
N LYS A 9 6.80 -6.73 10.44
CA LYS A 9 6.62 -6.12 11.76
C LYS A 9 6.67 -4.59 11.70
N ILE A 10 7.67 -4.03 11.02
CA ILE A 10 7.83 -2.58 10.84
C ILE A 10 6.63 -1.99 10.11
N ILE A 11 6.18 -2.61 9.02
CA ILE A 11 5.00 -2.15 8.27
C ILE A 11 3.76 -2.17 9.15
N ASN A 12 3.55 -3.24 9.93
CA ASN A 12 2.42 -3.32 10.87
C ASN A 12 2.46 -2.22 11.94
N GLU A 13 3.64 -1.87 12.44
CA GLU A 13 3.82 -0.77 13.38
C GLU A 13 3.48 0.58 12.72
N ASN A 14 3.97 0.83 11.49
CA ASN A 14 3.65 2.05 10.77
C ASN A 14 2.14 2.18 10.45
N ILE A 15 1.46 1.09 10.09
CA ILE A 15 0.00 1.11 9.89
C ILE A 15 -0.72 1.52 11.18
N LYS A 16 -0.30 1.02 12.35
CA LYS A 16 -0.87 1.44 13.65
C LYS A 16 -0.66 2.93 13.91
N GLU A 17 0.50 3.47 13.55
CA GLU A 17 0.79 4.91 13.69
C GLU A 17 -0.08 5.75 12.75
N ILE A 18 -0.27 5.33 11.50
CA ILE A 18 -1.17 6.00 10.55
C ILE A 18 -2.61 6.00 11.10
N VAL A 19 -3.10 4.88 11.62
CA VAL A 19 -4.43 4.81 12.25
C VAL A 19 -4.57 5.79 13.40
N LYS A 20 -3.55 5.90 14.27
CA LYS A 20 -3.55 6.89 15.37
C LYS A 20 -3.57 8.32 14.83
N LEU A 21 -2.80 8.59 13.78
CA LEU A 21 -2.72 9.91 13.14
C LEU A 21 -4.06 10.32 12.52
N CYS A 22 -4.70 9.43 11.76
CA CYS A 22 -6.03 9.65 11.19
C CYS A 22 -7.04 9.99 12.29
N LYS A 23 -7.10 9.19 13.37
CA LYS A 23 -7.97 9.45 14.52
C LYS A 23 -7.70 10.79 15.19
N LYS A 24 -6.43 11.16 15.36
CA LYS A 24 -6.04 12.43 15.98
C LYS A 24 -6.58 13.65 15.23
N TYR A 25 -6.67 13.56 13.90
CA TYR A 25 -7.13 14.66 13.04
C TYR A 25 -8.56 14.47 12.52
N ASP A 26 -9.33 13.56 13.12
CA ASP A 26 -10.71 13.23 12.71
C ASP A 26 -10.83 12.94 11.20
N ARG A 27 -9.87 12.17 10.69
CA ARG A 27 -9.83 11.71 9.29
C ARG A 27 -10.10 10.21 9.24
N GLU A 28 -10.76 9.79 8.18
CA GLU A 28 -10.90 8.37 7.87
C GLU A 28 -9.55 7.75 7.48
N MET A 29 -9.44 6.44 7.69
CA MET A 29 -8.30 5.68 7.16
C MET A 29 -8.53 5.46 5.65
N PRO A 30 -7.53 5.71 4.79
CA PRO A 30 -7.64 5.33 3.39
C PRO A 30 -7.90 3.82 3.26
N ALA A 31 -8.79 3.45 2.34
CA ALA A 31 -9.12 2.06 2.03
C ALA A 31 -7.93 1.37 1.33
N GLU A 32 -7.21 2.10 0.48
CA GLU A 32 -6.00 1.62 -0.19
C GLU A 32 -4.86 2.65 -0.10
N ILE A 33 -3.64 2.16 0.12
CA ILE A 33 -2.41 2.93 0.06
C ILE A 33 -1.47 2.23 -0.93
N LYS A 34 -1.19 2.88 -2.07
CA LYS A 34 -0.22 2.41 -3.07
C LYS A 34 1.06 3.21 -2.93
N ILE A 35 2.14 2.56 -2.51
CA ILE A 35 3.46 3.16 -2.36
C ILE A 35 4.37 2.59 -3.45
N VAL A 36 4.99 3.47 -4.23
CA VAL A 36 5.94 3.12 -5.29
C VAL A 36 7.25 3.84 -5.00
N TYR A 37 8.33 3.08 -4.97
CA TYR A 37 9.68 3.60 -4.82
C TYR A 37 10.44 3.37 -6.13
N ASP A 38 10.92 4.45 -6.74
CA ASP A 38 11.80 4.39 -7.91
C ASP A 38 13.25 4.59 -7.48
N VAL A 39 14.05 3.55 -7.67
CA VAL A 39 15.48 3.54 -7.33
C VAL A 39 16.32 4.43 -8.25
N LYS A 40 15.86 4.70 -9.49
CA LYS A 40 16.61 5.49 -10.46
C LYS A 40 16.51 6.98 -10.17
N SER A 41 15.30 7.46 -9.88
CA SER A 41 15.08 8.86 -9.48
C SER A 41 15.24 9.08 -7.98
N ASN A 42 15.35 8.00 -7.18
CA ASN A 42 15.37 8.05 -5.72
C ASN A 42 14.09 8.73 -5.15
N GLU A 43 12.95 8.47 -5.78
CA GLU A 43 11.67 9.08 -5.44
C GLU A 43 10.69 8.07 -4.84
N LEU A 44 9.93 8.52 -3.84
CA LEU A 44 8.87 7.77 -3.22
C LEU A 44 7.53 8.45 -3.52
N THR A 45 6.67 7.77 -4.27
CA THR A 45 5.30 8.23 -4.55
C THR A 45 4.29 7.41 -3.76
N ALA A 46 3.46 8.07 -2.97
CA ALA A 46 2.33 7.46 -2.29
C ALA A 46 1.01 7.98 -2.86
N ARG A 47 0.11 7.07 -3.23
CA ARG A 47 -1.26 7.38 -3.65
C ARG A 47 -2.25 6.76 -2.66
N TYR A 48 -3.21 7.57 -2.23
CA TYR A 48 -4.21 7.19 -1.25
C TYR A 48 -5.57 7.16 -1.92
N LYS A 49 -6.38 6.14 -1.63
CA LYS A 49 -7.75 6.05 -2.10
C LYS A 49 -8.68 5.73 -0.93
N TYR A 50 -9.75 6.49 -0.81
CA TYR A 50 -10.73 6.38 0.27
C TYR A 50 -11.98 5.62 -0.16
N GLU A 51 -12.30 5.66 -1.45
CA GLU A 51 -13.34 4.80 -2.02
C GLU A 51 -12.95 3.32 -1.87
N LEU A 52 -13.89 2.49 -1.42
CA LEU A 52 -13.69 1.05 -1.32
C LEU A 52 -13.53 0.45 -2.73
N VAL A 53 -12.31 0.04 -3.09
CA VAL A 53 -12.00 -0.46 -4.45
C VAL A 53 -12.14 -1.97 -4.56
N HIS A 54 -12.36 -2.66 -3.46
CA HIS A 54 -12.64 -4.08 -3.50
C HIS A 54 -14.12 -4.27 -3.81
N THR A 55 -14.40 -4.32 -5.11
CA THR A 55 -15.46 -5.20 -5.62
C THR A 55 -15.36 -6.53 -4.87
N ASN A 56 -16.49 -7.01 -4.33
CA ASN A 56 -16.70 -8.28 -3.62
C ASN A 56 -16.31 -9.55 -4.43
N ASP A 57 -15.16 -9.53 -5.12
CA ASP A 57 -14.61 -10.68 -5.81
C ASP A 57 -13.79 -11.46 -4.79
N SER A 58 -14.43 -12.48 -4.22
CA SER A 58 -13.86 -13.38 -3.21
C SER A 58 -12.56 -14.06 -3.65
N ASN A 59 -12.22 -14.03 -4.94
CA ASN A 59 -11.01 -14.64 -5.49
C ASN A 59 -9.81 -13.68 -5.54
N LYS A 60 -9.99 -12.36 -5.32
CA LYS A 60 -8.88 -11.39 -5.37
C LYS A 60 -8.27 -11.18 -4.00
N THR A 61 -7.10 -11.78 -3.80
CA THR A 61 -6.28 -11.54 -2.60
C THR A 61 -5.49 -10.23 -2.71
N ALA A 62 -5.05 -9.69 -1.56
CA ALA A 62 -4.15 -8.53 -1.52
C ALA A 62 -2.88 -8.73 -2.38
N SER A 63 -2.33 -9.95 -2.40
CA SER A 63 -1.19 -10.31 -3.24
C SER A 63 -1.50 -10.22 -4.74
N SER A 64 -2.71 -10.64 -5.15
CA SER A 64 -3.15 -10.51 -6.54
C SER A 64 -3.24 -9.05 -6.97
N ILE A 65 -3.76 -8.18 -6.11
CA ILE A 65 -3.87 -6.73 -6.34
C ILE A 65 -2.48 -6.09 -6.42
N ALA A 66 -1.58 -6.42 -5.49
CA ALA A 66 -0.21 -5.93 -5.51
C ALA A 66 0.51 -6.33 -6.82
N ARG A 67 0.30 -7.55 -7.31
CA ARG A 67 0.86 -8.01 -8.59
C ARG A 67 0.27 -7.24 -9.79
N LEU A 68 -1.04 -6.97 -9.79
CA LEU A 68 -1.67 -6.14 -10.85
C LEU A 68 -1.07 -4.73 -10.88
N TRP A 69 -0.88 -4.11 -9.72
CA TRP A 69 -0.24 -2.80 -9.63
C TRP A 69 1.20 -2.81 -10.13
N PHE A 70 1.96 -3.85 -9.81
CA PHE A 70 3.33 -4.00 -10.29
C PHE A 70 3.39 -4.10 -11.82
N GLU A 71 2.56 -4.96 -12.42
CA GLU A 71 2.48 -5.08 -13.89
C GLU A 71 2.03 -3.79 -14.57
N GLN A 72 1.11 -3.03 -13.96
CA GLN A 72 0.70 -1.73 -14.46
C GLN A 72 1.88 -0.74 -14.49
N ILE A 73 2.61 -0.59 -13.38
CA ILE A 73 3.75 0.33 -13.29
C ILE A 73 4.84 -0.07 -14.31
N LYS A 74 5.07 -1.37 -14.48
CA LYS A 74 6.03 -1.88 -15.47
C LYS A 74 5.64 -1.48 -16.90
N LYS A 75 4.34 -1.47 -17.23
CA LYS A 75 3.86 -1.01 -18.54
C LYS A 75 3.94 0.51 -18.72
N GLU A 76 3.71 1.27 -17.66
CA GLU A 76 3.82 2.75 -17.67
C GLU A 76 5.27 3.22 -17.83
N ASN A 77 6.25 2.41 -17.41
CA ASN A 77 7.67 2.70 -17.49
C ASN A 77 8.41 2.03 -18.68
N ASN A 78 7.67 1.37 -19.58
CA ASN A 78 8.18 0.74 -20.81
C ASN A 78 7.95 1.65 -22.02
#